data_AF-A0A358IYQ1-F1
#
_entry.id   AF-A0A358IYQ1-F1
#
_cell.length_a   1.000
_cell.length_b   1.000
_cell.length_c   1.000
_cell.angle_alpha   90.00
_cell.angle_beta   90.00
_cell.angle_gamma   90.00
#
_symmetry.space_group_name_H-M   'P 1'
#
loop_
_entity.id
_entity.type
_entity.pdbx_description
1 polymer ?
#
loop_
_entity_poly.entity_id
_entity_poly.type
_entity_poly.pdbx_seq_one_letter_code
_entity_poly.pdbx_strand_id
1 'polypeptide(L)' 'MIAGFFGRRIGDIPSQAVTTGLLFFSCAVSWIVFGQWTWGGLEAFTVKIAPFIHVGDFQSNWSIRIDAMSAVMLIVVTSV' A
#
# COMPACT_ATOMS: atom_id res chain seq x y z
N MET A 1 -0.21 -11.59 5.54
CA MET A 1 0.58 -12.84 5.50
C MET A 1 -0.37 -14.02 5.43
N ILE A 2 -0.70 -14.50 4.22
CA ILE A 2 -1.65 -15.60 3.99
C ILE A 2 -0.91 -16.78 3.37
N ALA A 3 -0.32 -16.58 2.18
CA ALA A 3 0.54 -17.58 1.53
C ALA A 3 1.80 -17.94 2.36
N GLY A 4 2.38 -17.00 3.12
CA GLY A 4 3.59 -17.26 3.93
C GLY A 4 3.37 -18.19 5.13
N PHE A 5 2.25 -18.03 5.87
CA PHE A 5 1.95 -18.89 7.03
C PHE A 5 1.26 -20.20 6.64
N PHE A 6 0.45 -20.19 5.57
CA PHE A 6 -0.38 -21.33 5.19
C PHE A 6 0.04 -22.00 3.87
N GLY A 7 1.14 -21.57 3.24
CA GLY A 7 1.57 -22.08 1.94
C GLY A 7 1.73 -23.60 1.89
N ARG A 8 2.24 -24.21 2.97
CA ARG A 8 2.41 -25.67 3.06
C ARG A 8 1.09 -26.46 3.18
N ARG A 9 -0.01 -25.78 3.54
CA ARG A 9 -1.36 -26.35 3.66
C ARG A 9 -2.21 -26.06 2.42
N ILE A 10 -1.99 -24.91 1.79
CA ILE A 10 -2.72 -24.42 0.62
C ILE A 10 -2.16 -25.05 -0.67
N GLY A 11 -0.84 -25.27 -0.74
CA GLY A 11 -0.15 -25.74 -1.93
C GLY A 11 0.35 -24.59 -2.81
N ASP A 12 1.27 -24.90 -3.72
CA ASP A 12 2.05 -23.89 -4.45
C ASP A 12 1.19 -23.07 -5.43
N ILE A 13 0.37 -23.74 -6.25
CA ILE A 13 -0.50 -23.11 -7.26
C ILE A 13 -1.49 -22.10 -6.64
N PRO A 14 -2.31 -22.47 -5.65
CA PRO A 14 -3.23 -21.51 -5.03
C PRO A 14 -2.50 -20.40 -4.25
N SER A 15 -1.33 -20.68 -3.67
CA SER A 15 -0.50 -19.64 -3.03
C SER A 15 -0.04 -18.59 -4.06
N GLN A 16 0.43 -19.04 -5.22
CA GLN A 16 0.82 -18.17 -6.34
C GLN A 16 -0.37 -17.37 -6.87
N ALA A 17 -1.53 -18.02 -7.06
CA ALA A 17 -2.73 -17.35 -7.53
C ALA A 17 -3.16 -16.21 -6.58
N VAL A 18 -3.10 -16.46 -5.27
CA VAL A 18 -3.43 -15.43 -4.25
C VAL A 18 -2.45 -14.27 -4.30
N THR A 19 -1.13 -14.53 -4.32
CA THR A 19 -0.14 -13.44 -4.33
C THR A 19 -0.22 -12.60 -5.59
N THR A 20 -0.35 -13.25 -6.75
CA THR A 20 -0.47 -12.55 -8.03
C THR A 20 -1.79 -11.78 -8.14
N GLY A 21 -2.90 -12.38 -7.71
CA GLY A 21 -4.20 -11.70 -7.69
C GLY A 21 -4.21 -10.47 -6.78
N LEU A 22 -3.60 -10.56 -5.59
CA LEU A 22 -3.47 -9.42 -4.69
C LEU A 22 -2.56 -8.32 -5.26
N LEU A 23 -1.51 -8.68 -6.00
CA LEU A 23 -0.66 -7.71 -6.69
C LEU A 23 -1.44 -6.95 -7.78
N PHE A 24 -2.23 -7.66 -8.60
CA PHE A 24 -3.10 -7.02 -9.59
C PHE A 24 -4.14 -6.10 -8.96
N PHE A 25 -4.73 -6.51 -7.83
CA PHE A 25 -5.62 -5.65 -7.07
C PHE A 25 -4.90 -4.38 -6.58
N SER A 26 -3.69 -4.52 -6.03
CA SER A 26 -2.86 -3.39 -5.61
C SER A 26 -2.50 -2.45 -6.78
N CYS A 27 -2.24 -3.00 -7.97
CA CYS A 27 -2.00 -2.24 -9.18
C CYS A 27 -3.22 -1.41 -9.59
N ALA A 28 -4.41 -2.02 -9.61
CA ALA A 28 -5.65 -1.32 -9.92
C ALA A 28 -5.92 -0.15 -8.96
N VAL A 29 -5.73 -0.34 -7.66
CA VAL A 29 -5.88 0.73 -6.65
C VAL A 29 -4.83 1.84 -6.87
N SER A 30 -3.58 1.48 -7.17
CA SER A 30 -2.50 2.45 -7.41
C SER A 30 -2.77 3.32 -8.64
N TRP A 31 -3.33 2.74 -9.71
CA TRP A 31 -3.78 3.48 -10.90
C TRP A 31 -4.88 4.49 -10.58
N ILE A 32 -5.84 4.12 -9.72
CA ILE A 32 -6.90 5.04 -9.29
C ILE A 32 -6.30 6.22 -8.52
N VAL A 33 -5.41 5.96 -7.55
CA VAL A 33 -4.76 7.02 -6.75
C VAL A 33 -3.94 7.94 -7.66
N PHE A 34 -3.18 7.39 -8.60
CA PHE A 34 -2.41 8.17 -9.56
C PHE A 34 -3.33 9.05 -10.43
N GLY A 35 -4.40 8.48 -10.99
CA GLY A 35 -5.36 9.24 -11.80
C GLY A 35 -6.08 10.35 -11.02
N GLN A 36 -6.40 10.11 -9.75
CA GLN A 36 -6.96 11.13 -8.86
C GLN A 36 -5.96 12.26 -8.58
N TRP A 37 -4.67 11.93 -8.40
CA TRP A 37 -3.61 12.92 -8.24
C TRP A 37 -3.39 13.77 -9.51
N THR A 38 -3.35 13.14 -10.68
CA THR A 38 -3.00 13.84 -11.93
C THR A 38 -4.16 14.64 -12.54
N TRP A 39 -5.39 14.12 -12.48
CA TRP A 39 -6.56 14.74 -13.12
C TRP A 39 -7.73 15.00 -12.16
N GLY A 40 -7.78 14.33 -11.01
CA GLY A 40 -8.89 14.43 -10.06
C GLY A 40 -8.77 15.57 -9.04
N GLY A 41 -7.67 16.33 -9.04
CA GLY A 41 -7.45 17.43 -8.10
C GLY A 41 -7.19 16.96 -6.66
N LEU A 42 -6.70 15.73 -6.47
CA LEU A 42 -6.35 15.21 -5.15
C LEU A 42 -5.19 16.03 -4.55
N GLU A 43 -5.43 16.68 -3.42
CA GLU A 43 -4.38 17.40 -2.69
C GLU A 43 -3.56 16.45 -1.81
N ALA A 44 -2.35 16.86 -1.44
CA ALA A 44 -1.51 16.08 -0.54
C ALA A 44 -2.16 15.96 0.84
N PHE A 45 -2.32 14.73 1.32
CA PHE A 45 -2.88 14.47 2.65
C PHE A 45 -2.05 13.47 3.43
N THR A 46 -2.18 13.50 4.75
CA THR A 46 -1.50 12.57 5.66
C THR A 46 -2.52 11.87 6.52
N VAL A 47 -2.51 10.54 6.48
CA VAL A 47 -3.35 9.69 7.33
C VAL A 47 -2.51 9.20 8.49
N LYS A 48 -2.89 9.58 9.70
CA LYS A 48 -2.32 9.02 10.93
C LYS A 48 -3.03 7.69 11.24
N ILE A 49 -2.25 6.62 11.32
CA ILE A 49 -2.76 5.26 11.52
C ILE A 49 -2.79 4.93 13.00
N ALA A 50 -1.65 5.07 13.68
CA ALA A 50 -1.49 4.66 15.07
C ALA A 50 -0.33 5.40 15.76
N PRO A 51 -0.37 5.55 17.09
CA PRO A 51 0.81 5.91 17.87
C PRO A 51 1.91 4.86 17.70
N PHE A 52 3.17 5.28 17.53
CA PHE A 52 4.32 4.36 17.52
C PHE A 52 5.09 4.46 18.84
N ILE A 53 5.68 5.62 19.13
CA ILE A 53 6.47 5.86 20.34
C ILE A 53 6.09 7.21 20.90
N HIS A 54 5.68 7.22 22.17
CA HIS A 54 5.28 8.40 22.91
C HIS A 54 5.99 8.40 24.26
N VAL A 55 6.93 9.32 24.47
CA VAL A 55 7.71 9.42 25.71
C VAL A 55 7.83 10.89 26.10
N GLY A 56 7.17 11.30 27.19
CA GLY A 56 7.05 12.72 27.55
C GLY A 56 6.48 13.53 26.38
N ASP A 57 7.22 14.56 25.97
CA ASP A 57 6.85 15.43 24.83
C ASP A 57 7.24 14.85 23.45
N PHE A 58 8.01 13.76 23.39
CA PHE A 58 8.34 13.12 22.11
C PHE A 58 7.17 12.26 21.62
N GLN A 59 6.64 12.60 20.44
CA GLN A 59 5.45 11.97 19.86
C GLN A 59 5.75 11.50 18.42
N SER A 60 5.92 10.19 18.24
CA SER A 60 6.13 9.56 16.93
C SER A 60 4.94 8.69 16.57
N ASN A 61 4.35 8.93 15.40
CA ASN A 61 3.16 8.22 14.93
C ASN A 61 3.47 7.46 13.63
N TRP A 62 2.85 6.29 13.46
CA TRP A 62 2.71 5.69 12.16
C TRP A 62 1.74 6.52 11.33
N SER A 63 2.24 7.14 10.27
CA SER A 63 1.44 7.93 9.34
C SER A 63 1.87 7.68 7.91
N ILE A 64 0.90 7.67 7.00
CA ILE A 64 1.15 7.60 5.56
C ILE A 64 0.79 8.95 4.96
N ARG A 65 1.78 9.60 4.33
CA ARG A 65 1.56 10.79 3.51
C ARG A 65 1.41 10.36 2.06
N ILE A 66 0.37 10.84 1.41
CA ILE A 66 0.14 10.66 -0.03
C ILE A 66 0.36 12.01 -0.70
N ASP A 67 1.38 12.08 -1.53
CA ASP A 67 1.76 13.22 -2.35
C ASP A 67 2.15 12.76 -3.77
N ALA A 68 2.57 13.70 -4.62
CA ALA A 68 2.95 13.42 -6.01
C ALA A 68 4.00 12.29 -6.13
N MET A 69 5.07 12.35 -5.34
CA MET A 69 6.15 11.36 -5.41
C MET A 69 5.65 9.99 -4.95
N SER A 70 4.88 9.95 -3.87
CA SER A 70 4.29 8.70 -3.36
C SER A 70 3.31 8.09 -4.36
N ALA A 71 2.46 8.90 -5.01
CA ALA A 71 1.53 8.43 -6.04
C ALA A 71 2.26 7.83 -7.25
N VAL A 72 3.35 8.47 -7.71
CA VAL A 72 4.21 7.94 -8.78
C VAL A 72 4.89 6.64 -8.35
N MET A 73 5.43 6.57 -7.13
CA MET A 73 6.09 5.36 -6.63
C MET A 73 5.12 4.18 -6.50
N LEU A 74 3.88 4.41 -6.07
CA LEU A 74 2.85 3.36 -5.97
C LEU A 74 2.55 2.71 -7.32
N ILE A 75 2.33 3.51 -8.37
CA ILE A 75 2.05 2.97 -9.71
C ILE A 75 3.28 2.28 -10.32
N VAL A 76 4.48 2.82 -10.13
CA VAL A 76 5.72 2.21 -10.63
C VAL A 76 5.94 0.85 -9.98
N VAL A 77 5.92 0.76 -8.65
CA VAL A 77 6.21 -0.50 -7.93
C VAL A 77 5.18 -1.59 -8.24
N THR A 78 3.93 -1.23 -8.47
CA THR A 78 2.86 -2.20 -8.74
C THR A 78 2.75 -2.62 -10.21
N SER A 79 3.54 -2.02 -11.11
CA SER A 79 3.49 -2.30 -12.55
C SER A 79 4.79 -2.82 -13.18
N VAL A 80 5.94 -2.70 -12.50
CA VAL A 80 7.22 -3.31 -12.92
C VAL A 80 7.29 -4.80 -12.60
#